data_AF-A0A174NYQ2-F1
#
_entry.id   AF-A0A174NYQ2-F1
#
_cell.length_a   1.000
_cell.length_b   1.000
_cell.length_c   1.000
_cell.angle_alpha   90.00
_cell.angle_beta   90.00
_cell.angle_gamma   90.00
#
_symmetry.space_group_name_H-M   'P 1'
#
loop_
_entity.id
_entity.type
_entity.pdbx_description
1 polymer ?
#
loop_
_entity_poly.entity_id
_entity_poly.type
_entity_poly.pdbx_seq_one_letter_code
_entity_poly.pdbx_strand_id
1 'polypeptide(L)'
;MVNSSVYEKVTYKQIDDMKHAIGFDNQKVRGTKHRRYEPYRNYFDAGPRDSEDWEQLVSIGLATKSGEHWYHVSDDGRLFLKRVTGVEILPESD
;
A
#
# COMPACT_ATOMS: atom_id res chain seq x y z
N MET A 1 -1.62 18.19 -5.66
CA MET A 1 -0.62 17.20 -6.13
C MET A 1 0.37 17.00 -5.01
N VAL A 2 0.43 15.80 -4.44
CA VAL A 2 1.44 15.45 -3.43
C VAL A 2 2.83 15.65 -4.05
N ASN A 3 3.73 16.29 -3.32
CA ASN A 3 5.08 16.59 -3.76
C ASN A 3 5.81 15.28 -4.11
N SER A 4 6.23 15.12 -5.37
CA SER A 4 6.82 13.86 -5.86
C SER A 4 8.10 13.47 -5.11
N SER A 5 8.78 14.44 -4.50
CA SER A 5 9.98 14.20 -3.68
C SER A 5 9.72 13.32 -2.45
N VAL A 6 8.46 13.26 -1.98
CA VAL A 6 8.07 12.42 -0.85
C VAL A 6 8.12 10.93 -1.23
N TYR A 7 7.91 10.61 -2.51
CA TYR A 7 7.90 9.23 -3.01
C TYR A 7 9.29 8.69 -3.34
N GLU A 8 10.28 9.56 -3.55
CA GLU A 8 11.65 9.17 -3.95
C GLU A 8 12.36 8.31 -2.89
N LYS A 9 11.90 8.37 -1.64
CA LYS A 9 12.50 7.65 -0.51
C LYS A 9 11.81 6.33 -0.16
N VAL A 10 10.78 5.93 -0.92
CA VAL A 10 10.06 4.67 -0.67
C VAL A 10 10.87 3.50 -1.25
N THR A 11 11.19 2.53 -0.40
CA THR A 11 12.02 1.38 -0.78
C THR A 11 11.21 0.27 -1.44
N TYR A 12 11.89 -0.66 -2.14
CA TYR A 12 11.24 -1.86 -2.69
C TYR A 12 10.58 -2.72 -1.60
N LYS A 13 11.21 -2.84 -0.43
CA LYS A 13 10.65 -3.58 0.71
C LYS A 13 9.32 -2.97 1.15
N GLN A 14 9.28 -1.66 1.35
CA GLN A 14 8.04 -0.95 1.71
C GLN A 14 6.94 -1.13 0.66
N ILE A 15 7.28 -1.08 -0.63
CA ILE A 15 6.32 -1.34 -1.71
C ILE A 15 5.76 -2.77 -1.62
N ASP A 16 6.59 -3.76 -1.37
CA ASP A 16 6.16 -5.16 -1.27
C ASP A 16 5.36 -5.42 0.02
N ASP A 17 5.71 -4.78 1.13
CA ASP A 17 4.93 -4.84 2.38
C ASP A 17 3.55 -4.19 2.19
N MET A 18 3.47 -3.03 1.51
CA MET A 18 2.20 -2.40 1.15
C MET A 18 1.34 -3.30 0.26
N LYS A 19 1.93 -3.95 -0.76
CA LYS A 19 1.24 -4.94 -1.59
C LYS A 19 0.75 -6.12 -0.74
N HIS A 20 1.57 -6.61 0.18
CA HIS A 20 1.21 -7.70 1.08
C HIS A 20 0.01 -7.33 1.94
N ALA A 21 0.01 -6.14 2.54
CA ALA A 21 -1.06 -5.64 3.40
C ALA A 21 -2.43 -5.64 2.70
N ILE A 22 -2.46 -5.29 1.41
CA ILE A 22 -3.69 -5.32 0.58
C ILE A 22 -3.96 -6.68 -0.09
N GLY A 23 -3.10 -7.67 0.17
CA GLY A 23 -3.20 -9.01 -0.43
C GLY A 23 -2.93 -9.07 -1.94
N PHE A 24 -2.24 -8.08 -2.49
CA PHE A 24 -2.06 -7.90 -3.93
C PHE A 24 -1.51 -9.16 -4.61
N ASP A 25 -2.21 -9.63 -5.63
CA ASP A 25 -1.88 -10.82 -6.39
C ASP A 25 -2.09 -10.54 -7.87
N ASN A 26 -1.00 -10.63 -8.65
CA ASN A 26 -1.03 -10.40 -10.09
C ASN A 26 -2.01 -11.33 -10.83
N GLN A 27 -2.24 -12.54 -10.31
CA GLN A 27 -3.17 -13.50 -10.91
C GLN A 27 -4.64 -13.08 -10.76
N LYS A 28 -4.93 -12.20 -9.80
CA LYS A 28 -6.29 -11.70 -9.51
C LYS A 28 -6.57 -10.34 -10.16
N VAL A 29 -5.59 -9.74 -10.84
CA VAL A 29 -5.77 -8.47 -11.56
C VAL A 29 -6.71 -8.70 -12.74
N ARG A 30 -7.77 -7.89 -12.81
CA ARG A 30 -8.79 -7.94 -13.87
C ARG A 30 -8.61 -6.80 -14.87
N GLY A 31 -9.11 -7.02 -16.08
CA GLY A 31 -9.08 -6.03 -17.16
C GLY A 31 -7.75 -6.01 -17.92
N THR A 32 -7.83 -5.67 -19.22
CA THR A 32 -6.66 -5.58 -20.11
C THR A 32 -6.18 -4.14 -20.28
N LYS A 33 -7.10 -3.22 -20.64
CA LYS A 33 -6.83 -1.78 -20.81
C LYS A 33 -6.98 -0.98 -19.51
N HIS A 34 -7.96 -1.32 -18.69
CA HIS A 34 -8.25 -0.68 -17.40
C HIS A 34 -8.04 -1.70 -16.29
N ARG A 35 -6.76 -1.95 -15.97
CA ARG A 35 -6.37 -2.97 -14.98
C ARG A 35 -6.82 -2.56 -13.59
N ARG A 36 -7.52 -3.45 -12.90
CA ARG A 36 -8.06 -3.24 -11.55
C ARG A 36 -7.77 -4.43 -10.65
N TYR A 37 -7.57 -4.14 -9.37
CA TYR A 37 -7.42 -5.12 -8.31
C TYR A 37 -8.36 -4.75 -7.16
N GLU A 38 -9.11 -5.73 -6.67
CA GLU A 38 -10.05 -5.60 -5.55
C GLU A 38 -9.39 -6.24 -4.31
N PRO A 39 -8.93 -5.44 -3.34
CA PRO A 39 -8.37 -5.95 -2.10
C PRO A 39 -9.42 -6.71 -1.30
N TYR A 40 -9.04 -7.86 -0.74
CA TYR A 40 -9.85 -8.62 0.21
C TYR A 40 -9.45 -8.38 1.68
N ARG A 41 -8.40 -7.60 1.88
CA ARG A 41 -7.87 -7.17 3.16
C ARG A 41 -7.16 -5.84 2.99
N ASN A 42 -6.98 -5.11 4.08
CA ASN A 42 -6.02 -4.03 4.15
C ASN A 42 -5.42 -3.93 5.56
N TYR A 43 -4.61 -4.90 5.98
CA TYR A 43 -3.95 -4.86 7.29
C TYR A 43 -2.60 -5.58 7.28
N PHE A 44 -1.66 -5.07 8.07
CA PHE A 44 -0.35 -5.68 8.29
C PHE A 44 0.06 -5.58 9.75
N ASP A 45 0.40 -6.71 10.36
CA ASP A 45 1.06 -6.77 11.66
C ASP A 45 2.57 -6.83 11.42
N ALA A 46 3.24 -5.70 11.62
CA ALA A 46 4.66 -5.55 11.31
C ALA A 46 5.58 -6.20 12.35
N GLY A 47 5.05 -6.47 13.55
CA GLY A 47 5.86 -6.69 14.74
C GLY A 47 6.96 -5.63 14.93
N PRO A 48 7.93 -5.89 15.82
CA PRO A 48 9.02 -4.96 16.08
C PRO A 48 9.95 -4.75 14.88
N ARG A 49 10.11 -5.77 14.03
CA ARG A 49 11.12 -5.79 12.96
C ARG A 49 10.79 -4.83 11.82
N ASP A 50 9.54 -4.80 11.39
CA ASP A 50 9.11 -4.03 10.22
C ASP A 50 8.41 -2.72 10.62
N SER A 51 8.28 -2.46 11.93
CA SER A 51 7.58 -1.27 12.44
C SER A 51 8.21 0.03 11.94
N GLU A 52 9.54 0.15 11.91
CA GLU A 52 10.23 1.36 11.45
C GLU A 52 9.90 1.71 9.98
N ASP A 53 9.86 0.71 9.11
CA ASP A 53 9.51 0.89 7.70
C ASP A 53 8.07 1.40 7.54
N TRP A 54 7.15 0.87 8.34
CA TRP A 54 5.75 1.29 8.32
C TRP A 54 5.53 2.66 8.96
N GLU A 55 6.25 3.00 10.03
CA GLU A 55 6.23 4.34 10.61
C GLU A 55 6.73 5.40 9.62
N GLN A 56 7.75 5.08 8.83
CA GLN A 56 8.17 5.95 7.74
C GLN A 56 7.03 6.15 6.72
N LEU A 57 6.34 5.08 6.31
CA LEU A 57 5.18 5.16 5.40
C LEU A 57 4.03 5.99 5.97
N VAL A 58 3.78 5.90 7.29
CA VAL A 58 2.80 6.72 8.00
C VAL A 58 3.23 8.19 7.99
N SER A 59 4.50 8.48 8.27
CA SER A 59 5.03 9.86 8.31
C SER A 59 4.89 10.60 6.98
N ILE A 60 4.85 9.87 5.87
CA ILE A 60 4.67 10.41 4.52
C ILE A 60 3.25 10.25 3.96
N GLY A 61 2.31 9.74 4.77
CA GLY A 61 0.89 9.64 4.45
C GLY A 61 0.47 8.44 3.58
N LEU A 62 1.38 7.49 3.31
CA LEU A 62 1.07 6.29 2.50
C LEU A 62 0.42 5.15 3.31
N ALA A 63 0.48 5.24 4.63
CA ALA A 63 -0.14 4.27 5.55
C ALA A 63 -0.81 4.97 6.73
N THR A 64 -1.68 4.25 7.42
CA THR A 64 -2.26 4.63 8.72
C THR A 64 -1.97 3.54 9.75
N LYS A 65 -1.97 3.91 11.03
CA LYS A 65 -1.71 3.03 12.16
C LYS A 65 -2.98 2.88 13.00
N SER A 66 -3.34 1.67 13.39
CA SER A 66 -4.54 1.35 14.19
C SER A 66 -4.25 0.68 15.54
N GLY A 67 -3.00 0.25 15.76
CA GLY A 67 -2.51 -0.36 16.99
C GLY A 67 -0.99 -0.34 17.04
N GLU A 68 -0.36 -0.93 18.07
CA GLU A 68 1.10 -0.79 18.29
C GLU A 68 1.97 -1.19 17.08
N HIS A 69 1.58 -2.26 16.38
CA HIS A 69 2.24 -2.75 15.17
C HIS A 69 1.26 -3.02 14.01
N TRP A 70 0.05 -2.47 14.09
CA TRP A 70 -1.01 -2.69 13.12
C TRP A 70 -1.13 -1.50 12.16
N TYR A 71 -0.94 -1.77 10.87
CA TYR A 71 -0.91 -0.76 9.82
C TYR A 71 -1.84 -1.10 8.65
N HIS A 72 -2.30 -0.06 7.97
CA HIS A 72 -3.19 -0.13 6.82
C HIS A 72 -2.66 0.79 5.72
N VAL A 73 -2.80 0.39 4.45
CA VAL A 73 -2.47 1.25 3.32
C VAL A 73 -3.54 2.34 3.20
N SER A 74 -3.11 3.61 3.17
CA SER A 74 -4.01 4.76 3.04
C SER A 74 -4.53 4.91 1.61
N ASP A 75 -5.44 5.85 1.39
CA ASP A 75 -5.92 6.21 0.05
C ASP A 75 -4.77 6.71 -0.85
N ASP A 76 -3.89 7.55 -0.31
CA ASP A 76 -2.68 8.02 -1.00
C ASP A 76 -1.71 6.86 -1.25
N GLY A 77 -1.63 5.90 -0.33
CA GLY A 77 -0.92 4.63 -0.49
C GLY A 77 -1.42 3.83 -1.69
N ARG A 78 -2.74 3.70 -1.85
CA ARG A 78 -3.35 3.01 -3.01
C ARG A 78 -3.09 3.76 -4.31
N LEU A 79 -3.17 5.09 -4.30
CA LEU A 79 -2.81 5.91 -5.47
C LEU A 79 -1.33 5.77 -5.84
N PHE A 80 -0.44 5.71 -4.86
CA PHE A 80 0.98 5.44 -5.07
C PHE A 80 1.19 4.05 -5.67
N LEU A 81 0.58 2.99 -5.12
CA LEU A 81 0.67 1.64 -5.68
C LEU A 81 0.11 1.57 -7.11
N LYS A 82 -0.95 2.32 -7.44
CA LYS A 82 -1.44 2.44 -8.81
C LYS A 82 -0.38 3.00 -9.76
N ARG A 83 0.39 4.01 -9.33
CA ARG A 83 1.50 4.57 -10.13
C ARG A 83 2.63 3.57 -10.31
N VAL A 84 2.98 2.82 -9.26
CA VAL A 84 4.06 1.82 -9.30
C VAL A 84 3.70 0.59 -10.15
N THR A 85 2.47 0.11 -10.05
CA THR A 85 2.04 -1.16 -10.66
C THR A 85 1.31 -0.99 -12.00
N GLY A 86 0.78 0.21 -12.27
CA GLY A 86 -0.16 0.44 -13.37
C GLY A 86 -1.54 -0.19 -13.15
N VAL A 87 -1.85 -0.64 -11.93
CA VAL A 87 -3.13 -1.29 -11.58
C VAL A 87 -3.90 -0.41 -10.61
N GLU A 88 -5.15 -0.12 -10.94
CA GLU A 88 -6.04 0.59 -10.02
C GLU A 88 -6.43 -0.32 -8.84
N ILE A 89 -6.00 0.06 -7.65
CA ILE A 89 -6.36 -0.61 -6.40
C ILE A 89 -7.68 -0.01 -5.92
N LEU A 90 -8.74 -0.82 -5.94
CA LEU A 90 -10.07 -0.42 -5.46
C LEU A 90 -10.09 -0.31 -3.93
N PRO A 91 -11.06 0.39 -3.34
CA PRO A 91 -11.32 0.30 -1.90
C PRO A 91 -11.56 -1.16 -1.47
N GLU A 92 -11.33 -1.45 -0.19
CA GLU A 92 -11.74 -2.72 0.41
C GLU A 92 -13.27 -2.85 0.29
N SER A 93 -13.74 -4.03 -0.10
CA SER A 93 -15.16 -4.35 -0.18
C SER A 93 -15.69 -4.66 1.22
N ASP A 94 -16.78 -4.00 1.63
CA ASP A 94 -17.48 -4.22 2.91
C ASP A 94 -17.97 -5.67 3.11
#